data_AF-A0A090WKL5-F1
#
_entry.id   AF-A0A090WKL5-F1
#
_cell.length_a   1.000
_cell.length_b   1.000
_cell.length_c   1.000
_cell.angle_alpha   90.00
_cell.angle_beta   90.00
_cell.angle_gamma   90.00
#
_symmetry.space_group_name_H-M   'P 1'
#
loop_
_entity.id
_entity.type
_entity.pdbx_description
1 polymer ?
#
loop_
_entity_poly.entity_id
_entity_poly.type
_entity_poly.pdbx_seq_one_letter_code
_entity_poly.pdbx_strand_id
1 'polypeptide(L)'
;MNGGHCLRITGSSNVVIENMIIMDAGGDAIDINSTGHAFNADYIYSENVSILNNTLLRSRRNNISITDGRNLLIEGNKIYDAGTYTDKSDGVLPGWGYRC
;
A
#
# COMPACT_ATOMS: atom_id res chain seq x y z
N MET A 1 2.78 4.42 18.04
CA MET A 1 2.54 5.31 16.88
C MET A 1 2.31 4.42 15.68
N ASN A 2 1.11 4.47 15.07
CA ASN A 2 0.74 3.66 13.91
C ASN A 2 1.76 3.90 12.79
N GLY A 3 2.38 2.86 12.23
CA GLY A 3 3.32 2.99 11.11
C GLY A 3 2.61 3.62 9.92
N GLY A 4 2.77 4.93 9.75
CA GLY A 4 1.91 5.76 8.91
C GLY A 4 1.95 5.36 7.44
N HIS A 5 0.82 4.90 6.94
CA HIS A 5 0.59 4.72 5.51
C HIS A 5 0.29 6.08 4.89
N CYS A 6 0.66 6.32 3.63
CA CYS A 6 0.25 7.55 2.95
C CYS A 6 -1.24 7.50 2.59
N LEU A 7 -1.69 6.36 2.06
CA LEU A 7 -3.08 6.11 1.71
C LEU A 7 -3.52 4.76 2.27
N ARG A 8 -4.71 4.73 2.88
CA ARG A 8 -5.37 3.50 3.31
C ARG A 8 -6.78 3.45 2.75
N ILE A 9 -7.11 2.34 2.12
CA ILE A 9 -8.40 2.05 1.49
C ILE A 9 -9.01 0.88 2.24
N THR A 10 -10.04 1.14 3.04
CA THR A 10 -10.67 0.16 3.92
C THR A 10 -12.14 -0.02 3.55
N GLY A 11 -12.53 -1.22 3.12
CA GLY A 11 -13.91 -1.55 2.77
C GLY A 11 -14.57 -0.56 1.80
N SER A 12 -13.81 -0.04 0.84
CA SER A 12 -14.23 1.05 -0.03
C SER A 12 -14.41 0.59 -1.47
N SER A 13 -15.31 1.24 -2.22
CA SER A 13 -15.60 0.86 -3.61
C SER A 13 -15.38 2.01 -4.60
N ASN A 14 -15.00 1.69 -5.85
CA ASN A 14 -14.83 2.64 -6.95
C ASN A 14 -13.78 3.73 -6.65
N VAL A 15 -12.60 3.31 -6.20
CA VAL A 15 -11.51 4.22 -5.83
C VAL A 15 -10.49 4.28 -6.96
N VAL A 16 -10.08 5.49 -7.35
CA VAL A 16 -9.01 5.71 -8.32
C VAL A 16 -7.89 6.53 -7.67
N ILE A 17 -6.67 6.01 -7.74
CA ILE A 17 -5.44 6.69 -7.33
C ILE A 17 -4.59 6.78 -8.59
N GLU A 18 -4.46 7.97 -9.16
CA GLU A 18 -3.79 8.14 -10.46
C GLU A 18 -2.87 9.35 -10.53
N ASN A 19 -1.79 9.21 -11.30
CA ASN A 19 -0.84 10.28 -11.63
C ASN A 19 -0.19 10.97 -10.42
N MET A 20 0.00 10.23 -9.32
CA MET A 20 0.58 10.74 -8.08
C MET A 20 2.06 10.35 -7.91
N ILE A 21 2.78 11.13 -7.11
CA ILE A 21 4.04 10.71 -6.48
C ILE A 21 3.75 10.44 -5.01
N ILE A 22 3.91 9.19 -4.56
CA ILE A 22 3.64 8.76 -3.19
C ILE A 22 4.93 8.20 -2.61
N MET A 23 5.48 8.88 -1.59
CA MET A 23 6.84 8.60 -1.13
C MET A 23 7.01 8.67 0.38
N ASP A 24 8.07 8.02 0.85
CA ASP A 24 8.60 8.14 2.23
C ASP A 24 7.58 7.73 3.31
N ALA A 25 6.76 6.71 3.00
CA ALA A 25 5.78 6.18 3.95
C ALA A 25 6.47 5.49 5.14
N GLY A 26 6.04 5.80 6.37
CA GLY A 26 6.53 5.12 7.58
C GLY A 26 5.99 3.69 7.74
N GLY A 27 4.93 3.35 7.00
CA GLY A 27 4.37 2.03 6.83
C GLY A 27 4.45 1.61 5.36
N ASP A 28 3.28 1.38 4.77
CA ASP A 28 3.16 1.11 3.32
C ASP A 28 2.66 2.37 2.60
N ALA A 29 3.10 2.66 1.39
CA ALA A 29 2.61 3.84 0.66
C ALA A 29 1.09 3.74 0.39
N ILE A 30 0.62 2.62 -0.16
CA ILE A 30 -0.81 2.31 -0.30
C ILE A 30 -1.13 1.00 0.41
N ASP A 31 -2.16 1.02 1.25
CA ASP A 31 -2.70 -0.15 1.95
C ASP A 31 -4.17 -0.37 1.57
N ILE A 32 -4.47 -1.48 0.90
CA ILE A 32 -5.83 -1.89 0.54
C ILE A 32 -6.25 -3.06 1.44
N ASN A 33 -7.35 -2.88 2.16
CA ASN A 33 -7.85 -3.85 3.11
C ASN A 33 -9.39 -3.82 3.22
N SER A 34 -9.92 -4.72 4.04
CA SER A 34 -11.33 -4.84 4.37
C SER A 34 -11.66 -4.29 5.75
N THR A 35 -12.93 -3.93 5.94
CA THR A 35 -13.50 -3.78 7.27
C THR A 35 -13.87 -5.17 7.79
N GLY A 36 -13.32 -5.55 8.94
CA GLY A 36 -13.54 -6.89 9.52
C GLY A 36 -12.81 -8.01 8.76
N HIS A 37 -13.04 -9.26 9.18
CA HIS A 37 -12.50 -10.44 8.51
C HIS A 37 -13.57 -11.14 7.67
N ALA A 38 -13.17 -11.90 6.64
CA ALA A 38 -14.09 -12.55 5.69
C ALA A 38 -15.14 -13.49 6.30
N PHE A 39 -14.94 -13.95 7.54
CA PHE A 39 -15.88 -14.79 8.29
C PHE A 39 -16.83 -14.00 9.21
N ASN A 40 -16.68 -12.68 9.28
CA ASN A 40 -17.55 -11.83 10.08
C ASN A 40 -18.80 -11.43 9.29
N ALA A 41 -19.92 -11.22 9.98
CA ALA A 41 -21.17 -10.79 9.36
C ALA A 41 -21.12 -9.35 8.82
N ASP A 42 -20.28 -8.50 9.40
CA ASP A 42 -20.06 -7.10 9.03
C ASP A 42 -18.86 -6.91 8.09
N TYR A 43 -18.38 -7.98 7.47
CA TYR A 43 -17.28 -7.97 6.51
C TYR A 43 -17.58 -7.10 5.28
N ILE A 44 -16.73 -6.10 5.03
CA ILE A 44 -16.80 -5.25 3.84
C ILE A 44 -15.43 -5.25 3.16
N TYR A 45 -15.34 -5.88 1.99
CA TYR A 45 -14.13 -5.88 1.17
C TYR A 45 -14.01 -4.59 0.35
N SER A 46 -12.78 -4.21 -0.01
CA SER A 46 -12.56 -3.14 -0.98
C SER A 46 -12.80 -3.63 -2.40
N GLU A 47 -13.50 -2.88 -3.25
CA GLU A 47 -13.93 -3.31 -4.59
C GLU A 47 -13.67 -2.27 -5.67
N ASN A 48 -13.24 -2.69 -6.86
CA ASN A 48 -13.06 -1.79 -8.00
C ASN A 48 -12.11 -0.63 -7.65
N VAL A 49 -10.89 -0.99 -7.26
CA VAL A 49 -9.84 -0.01 -6.92
C VAL A 49 -8.79 -0.01 -8.04
N SER A 50 -8.50 1.18 -8.56
CA SER A 50 -7.50 1.40 -9.60
C SER A 50 -6.34 2.23 -9.07
N ILE A 51 -5.12 1.72 -9.19
CA ILE A 51 -3.86 2.42 -8.90
C ILE A 51 -3.14 2.56 -10.23
N LEU A 52 -3.17 3.75 -10.84
CA LEU A 52 -2.77 3.96 -12.24
C LEU A 52 -1.67 5.01 -12.38
N ASN A 53 -0.61 4.70 -13.13
CA ASN A 53 0.39 5.69 -13.56
C ASN A 53 1.04 6.51 -12.42
N ASN A 54 1.13 5.94 -11.22
CA ASN A 54 1.75 6.59 -10.06
C ASN A 54 3.24 6.27 -9.99
N THR A 55 3.97 7.07 -9.23
CA THR A 55 5.34 6.79 -8.80
C THR A 55 5.33 6.54 -7.30
N LEU A 56 5.61 5.31 -6.86
CA LEU A 56 5.66 4.91 -5.46
C LEU A 56 7.10 4.54 -5.08
N LEU A 57 7.64 5.20 -4.07
CA LEU A 57 9.05 5.05 -3.71
C LEU A 57 9.36 5.25 -2.22
N ARG A 58 10.38 4.53 -1.73
CA ARG A 58 10.96 4.74 -0.39
C ARG A 58 10.02 4.53 0.78
N SER A 59 9.03 3.66 0.64
CA SER A 59 8.24 3.21 1.80
C SER A 59 9.11 2.35 2.72
N ARG A 60 8.99 2.54 4.04
CA ARG A 60 9.74 1.77 5.05
C ARG A 60 9.45 0.26 4.96
N ARG A 61 8.22 -0.10 4.59
CA ARG A 61 7.79 -1.50 4.38
C ARG A 61 7.54 -1.73 2.89
N ASN A 62 6.28 -1.72 2.45
CA ASN A 62 5.90 -1.97 1.07
C ASN A 62 5.45 -0.69 0.38
N ASN A 63 5.62 -0.56 -0.93
CA ASN A 63 4.98 0.54 -1.65
C ASN A 63 3.47 0.30 -1.83
N ILE A 64 3.05 -0.95 -2.04
CA ILE A 64 1.64 -1.35 -2.09
C ILE A 64 1.48 -2.62 -1.25
N SER A 65 0.52 -2.61 -0.33
CA SER A 65 0.04 -3.78 0.40
C SER A 65 -1.42 -4.01 0.06
N ILE A 66 -1.76 -5.24 -0.33
CA ILE A 66 -3.14 -5.69 -0.53
C ILE A 66 -3.35 -6.85 0.42
N THR A 67 -4.14 -6.62 1.45
CA THR A 67 -4.50 -7.67 2.41
C THR A 67 -5.88 -8.24 2.12
N ASP A 68 -6.75 -7.44 1.49
CA ASP A 68 -8.04 -7.87 1.01
C ASP A 68 -8.59 -6.91 -0.05
N GLY A 69 -9.38 -7.44 -0.98
CA GLY A 69 -10.06 -6.68 -2.02
C GLY A 69 -10.42 -7.52 -3.24
N ARG A 70 -11.33 -7.00 -4.07
CA ARG A 70 -11.80 -7.64 -5.31
C ARG A 70 -11.76 -6.65 -6.47
N ASN A 71 -11.48 -7.17 -7.66
CA ASN A 71 -11.42 -6.39 -8.90
C ASN A 71 -10.48 -5.18 -8.77
N LEU A 72 -9.19 -5.44 -8.59
CA LEU A 72 -8.16 -4.42 -8.40
C LEU A 72 -7.33 -4.29 -9.67
N LEU A 73 -7.14 -3.06 -10.16
CA LEU A 73 -6.29 -2.76 -11.31
C LEU A 73 -5.06 -1.98 -10.85
N ILE A 74 -3.87 -2.51 -11.08
CA ILE A 74 -2.60 -1.85 -10.78
C ILE A 74 -1.78 -1.82 -12.06
N GLU A 75 -1.75 -0.66 -12.73
CA GLU A 75 -1.19 -0.54 -14.07
C GLU A 75 -0.39 0.77 -14.26
N GLY A 76 0.68 0.70 -15.05
CA GLY A 76 1.48 1.87 -15.43
C GLY A 76 2.28 2.53 -14.29
N ASN A 77 2.27 1.94 -13.08
CA ASN A 77 2.98 2.50 -11.94
C ASN A 77 4.49 2.22 -11.98
N LYS A 78 5.29 3.17 -11.50
CA LYS A 78 6.70 2.97 -11.19
C LYS A 78 6.84 2.69 -9.70
N ILE A 79 7.34 1.52 -9.34
CA ILE A 79 7.42 1.05 -7.94
C ILE A 79 8.86 0.64 -7.65
N TYR A 80 9.55 1.36 -6.77
CA TYR A 80 10.96 1.08 -6.45
C TYR A 80 11.36 1.49 -5.02
N ASP A 81 12.49 0.99 -4.54
CA ASP A 81 13.09 1.31 -3.23
C ASP A 81 12.18 1.14 -2.02
N ALA A 82 11.39 0.08 -1.94
CA ALA A 82 10.69 -0.27 -0.71
C ALA A 82 11.67 -0.85 0.35
N GLY A 83 11.28 -0.89 1.62
CA GLY A 83 12.13 -1.40 2.69
C GLY A 83 13.21 -0.40 3.16
N THR A 84 12.96 0.90 3.02
CA THR A 84 13.95 1.92 3.40
C THR A 84 14.17 1.99 4.91
N TYR A 85 15.44 2.08 5.29
CA TYR A 85 15.82 2.30 6.67
C TYR A 85 15.62 3.78 7.02
N THR A 86 14.92 4.04 8.11
CA THR A 86 14.81 5.35 8.74
C THR A 86 15.40 5.28 10.14
N ASP A 87 15.74 6.40 10.77
CA ASP A 87 16.21 6.45 12.17
C ASP A 87 15.23 5.83 13.21
N LYS A 88 14.01 5.49 12.78
CA LYS A 88 12.97 4.79 13.55
C LYS A 88 12.80 3.30 13.19
N SER A 89 13.72 2.73 12.41
CA SER A 89 13.68 1.35 11.92
C SER A 89 14.56 0.43 12.77
N ASP A 90 14.20 0.20 14.03
CA ASP A 90 14.95 -0.71 14.94
C ASP A 90 14.69 -2.22 14.67
N GLY A 91 13.98 -2.56 13.59
CA GLY A 91 13.57 -3.94 13.25
C GLY A 91 14.33 -4.52 12.05
N VAL A 92 14.67 -5.81 12.12
CA VAL A 92 15.47 -6.56 11.13
C VAL A 92 14.70 -6.82 9.82
N LEU A 93 15.42 -6.77 8.69
CA LEU A 93 14.96 -6.84 7.29
C LEU A 93 14.16 -8.11 6.94
N PRO A 94 13.07 -7.96 6.17
CA PRO A 94 13.01 -8.57 4.85
C PRO A 94 12.83 -7.48 3.78
N GLY A 95 13.87 -7.23 2.97
CA GLY A 95 13.82 -6.29 1.85
C GLY A 95 14.05 -7.02 0.53
N TRP A 96 13.15 -6.86 -0.43
CA TRP A 96 13.35 -7.20 -1.84
C TRP A 96 13.36 -5.91 -2.66
N GLY A 97 14.47 -5.64 -3.34
CA GLY A 97 14.63 -4.49 -4.24
C GLY A 97 16.10 -4.25 -4.59
N TYR A 98 16.45 -4.32 -5.87
CA TYR A 98 17.79 -4.04 -6.37
C TYR A 98 18.17 -2.58 -6.04
N ARG A 99 19.28 -2.39 -5.31
CA ARG A 99 19.98 -1.11 -5.28
C ARG A 99 20.72 -0.98 -6.61
N CYS A 100 20.22 -0.12 -7.50
CA CYS A 100 20.99 0.38 -8.64
C CYS A 100 21.80 1.61 -8.19
#